data_AF-A0A7C0ZZ57-F1
#
_entry.id   AF-A0A7C0ZZ57-F1
#
_cell.length_a   1.000
_cell.length_b   1.000
_cell.length_c   1.000
_cell.angle_alpha   90.00
_cell.angle_beta   90.00
_cell.angle_gamma   90.00
#
_symmetry.space_group_name_H-M   'P 1'
#
loop_
_entity.id
_entity.type
_entity.pdbx_description
1 polymer ?
#
loop_
_entity_poly.entity_id
_entity_poly.type
_entity_poly.pdbx_seq_one_letter_code
_entity_poly.pdbx_strand_id
1 'polypeptide(L)'
;MIEAGINSVVGNTPRWMMPRGRTAVLKDLARQRSLILYREAVEAVRRGEKDLARRYVELGLGILRRADAKKPMEYKRGICPNCKLPLIPGLTARVRIRRNRKEVIITKTCLICGYVVRIPCRRKRK
;
A
#
# COMPACT_ATOMS: atom_id res chain seq x y z
N MET A 1 19.33 -7.48 -22.16
CA MET A 1 18.19 -8.21 -21.58
C MET A 1 18.29 -8.02 -20.06
N ILE A 2 17.58 -7.12 -19.38
CA ILE A 2 16.13 -6.90 -19.33
C ILE A 2 15.91 -5.42 -18.98
N GLU A 3 15.58 -4.58 -19.96
CA GLU A 3 14.91 -3.30 -19.72
C GLU A 3 13.41 -3.58 -19.66
N ALA A 4 12.91 -3.99 -18.50
CA ALA A 4 11.48 -4.19 -18.29
C ALA A 4 10.84 -2.88 -17.80
N GLY A 5 10.35 -2.08 -18.75
CA GLY A 5 9.05 -1.42 -18.63
C GLY A 5 8.88 -0.38 -17.53
N ILE A 6 9.59 0.74 -17.63
CA ILE A 6 9.09 2.02 -17.10
C ILE A 6 8.08 2.55 -18.13
N ASN A 7 6.88 1.98 -18.21
CA ASN A 7 5.83 2.52 -19.08
C ASN A 7 4.43 2.25 -18.54
N SER A 8 3.61 3.31 -18.54
CA SER A 8 2.16 3.41 -18.25
C SER A 8 1.70 3.60 -16.79
N VAL A 9 1.94 4.79 -16.20
CA VAL A 9 1.05 5.27 -15.11
C VAL A 9 0.54 6.70 -15.27
N VAL A 10 0.92 7.39 -16.33
CA VAL A 10 0.46 8.75 -16.63
C VAL A 10 0.05 8.81 -18.09
N GLY A 11 -1.21 8.46 -18.36
CA GLY A 11 -1.74 8.53 -19.71
C GLY A 11 -3.19 8.11 -19.76
N ASN A 12 -4.08 9.10 -19.89
CA ASN A 12 -5.51 8.99 -20.15
C ASN A 12 -6.43 8.70 -18.96
N THR A 13 -6.47 9.61 -17.97
CA THR A 13 -7.61 9.69 -17.03
C THR A 13 -8.73 10.53 -17.69
N PRO A 14 -9.91 9.94 -17.96
CA PRO A 14 -11.05 10.68 -18.50
C PRO A 14 -11.42 11.89 -17.64
N ARG A 15 -11.89 12.98 -18.26
CA ARG A 15 -12.26 14.23 -17.57
C ARG A 15 -13.28 14.05 -16.44
N TRP A 16 -14.15 13.04 -16.51
CA TRP A 16 -15.12 12.71 -15.44
C TRP A 16 -14.49 11.97 -14.23
N MET A 17 -13.26 11.47 -14.36
CA MET A 17 -12.44 10.95 -13.23
C MET A 17 -11.61 12.05 -12.56
N MET A 18 -11.55 13.25 -13.13
CA MET A 18 -10.82 14.38 -12.55
C MET A 18 -11.57 14.91 -11.33
N PRO A 19 -10.88 15.21 -10.22
CA PRO A 19 -11.50 15.78 -9.04
C PRO A 19 -12.12 17.14 -9.37
N ARG A 20 -13.42 17.32 -9.10
CA ARG A 20 -14.09 18.63 -9.23
C ARG A 20 -13.96 19.41 -7.93
N GLY A 21 -13.36 20.60 -7.99
CA GLY A 21 -13.12 21.49 -6.84
C GLY A 21 -11.69 21.43 -6.29
N ARG A 22 -11.18 22.54 -5.74
CA ARG A 22 -9.79 22.70 -5.25
C ARG A 22 -9.41 21.63 -4.22
N THR A 23 -10.31 21.33 -3.28
CA THR A 23 -10.11 20.32 -2.24
C THR A 23 -9.93 18.92 -2.81
N ALA A 24 -10.72 18.58 -3.84
CA ALA A 24 -10.65 17.29 -4.49
C ALA A 24 -9.32 17.11 -5.25
N VAL A 25 -8.82 18.16 -5.90
CA VAL A 25 -7.50 18.17 -6.57
C VAL A 25 -6.37 17.97 -5.57
N LEU A 26 -6.42 18.66 -4.43
CA LEU A 26 -5.43 18.49 -3.36
C LEU A 26 -5.43 17.06 -2.79
N LYS A 27 -6.62 16.47 -2.59
CA LYS A 27 -6.75 15.07 -2.13
C LYS A 27 -6.17 14.07 -3.12
N ASP A 28 -6.39 14.27 -4.42
CA ASP A 28 -5.79 13.39 -5.42
C ASP A 28 -4.27 13.58 -5.53
N LEU A 29 -3.77 14.82 -5.49
CA LEU A 29 -2.32 15.08 -5.47
C LEU A 29 -1.65 14.44 -4.24
N ALA A 30 -2.28 14.54 -3.07
CA ALA A 30 -1.82 13.89 -1.86
C ALA A 30 -1.80 12.36 -2.02
N ARG A 31 -2.84 11.79 -2.65
CA ARG A 31 -2.91 10.36 -2.97
C ARG A 31 -1.75 9.95 -3.88
N GLN A 32 -1.53 10.66 -4.99
CA GLN A 32 -0.46 10.38 -5.95
C GLN A 32 0.92 10.45 -5.29
N ARG A 33 1.21 11.53 -4.56
CA ARG A 33 2.48 11.71 -3.82
C ARG A 33 2.71 10.59 -2.80
N SER A 34 1.67 10.21 -2.07
CA SER A 34 1.77 9.11 -1.11
C SER A 34 2.09 7.78 -1.81
N LEU A 35 1.55 7.52 -3.00
CA LEU A 35 1.83 6.28 -3.73
C LEU A 35 3.27 6.23 -4.26
N ILE A 36 3.82 7.36 -4.69
CA ILE A 36 5.24 7.45 -5.07
C ILE A 36 6.12 7.10 -3.85
N LEU A 37 5.88 7.72 -2.70
CA LEU A 37 6.62 7.42 -1.47
C LEU A 37 6.49 5.96 -1.03
N TYR A 38 5.33 5.34 -1.25
CA TYR A 38 5.14 3.92 -0.97
C TYR A 38 6.02 3.04 -1.86
N ARG A 39 6.14 3.36 -3.15
CA ARG A 39 7.00 2.62 -4.09
C ARG A 39 8.47 2.75 -3.68
N GLU A 40 8.93 3.95 -3.35
CA GLU A 40 10.27 4.17 -2.82
C GLU A 40 10.52 3.39 -1.53
N ALA A 41 9.53 3.31 -0.63
CA ALA A 41 9.62 2.50 0.57
C ALA A 41 9.79 1.01 0.26
N VAL A 42 9.08 0.49 -0.76
CA VAL A 42 9.21 -0.91 -1.20
C VAL A 42 10.62 -1.17 -1.74
N GLU A 43 11.16 -0.28 -2.58
CA GLU A 43 12.52 -0.43 -3.11
C GLU A 43 13.58 -0.31 -2.01
N ALA A 44 13.41 0.60 -1.04
CA ALA A 44 14.28 0.71 0.12
C ALA A 44 14.33 -0.58 0.93
N VAL A 45 13.18 -1.24 1.15
CA VAL A 45 13.14 -2.56 1.81
C VAL A 45 13.90 -3.61 1.00
N ARG A 46 13.77 -3.62 -0.33
CA ARG A 46 14.50 -4.56 -1.20
C ARG A 46 16.01 -4.35 -1.14
N ARG A 47 16.46 -3.11 -0.97
CA ARG A 47 17.87 -2.75 -0.72
C ARG A 47 18.35 -3.05 0.70
N GLY A 48 17.46 -3.44 1.62
CA GLY A 48 17.78 -3.69 3.03
C GLY A 48 17.72 -2.45 3.93
N GLU A 49 17.43 -1.27 3.37
CA GLU A 49 17.37 0.02 4.07
C GLU A 49 16.02 0.19 4.81
N LYS A 50 15.82 -0.57 5.89
CA LYS A 50 14.54 -0.65 6.61
C LYS A 50 14.12 0.67 7.25
N ASP A 51 15.05 1.44 7.82
CA ASP A 51 14.74 2.71 8.48
C ASP A 51 14.29 3.78 7.49
N LEU A 52 14.95 3.83 6.33
CA LEU A 52 14.55 4.70 5.22
C LEU A 52 13.12 4.36 4.76
N ALA A 53 12.82 3.07 4.62
CA ALA A 53 11.48 2.62 4.25
C ALA A 53 10.41 3.04 5.26
N ARG A 54 10.68 2.96 6.57
CA ARG A 54 9.76 3.45 7.62
C ARG A 54 9.49 4.94 7.44
N ARG A 55 10.55 5.72 7.25
CA ARG A 55 10.46 7.16 7.07
C ARG A 55 9.60 7.53 5.86
N TYR A 56 9.77 6.86 4.72
CA TYR A 56 8.94 7.09 3.54
C TYR A 56 7.46 6.76 3.77
N VAL A 57 7.17 5.64 4.45
CA VAL A 57 5.79 5.29 4.81
C VAL A 57 5.18 6.34 5.74
N GLU A 58 5.91 6.80 6.74
CA GLU A 58 5.45 7.82 7.68
C GLU A 58 5.16 9.15 7.00
N LEU A 59 6.05 9.59 6.11
CA LEU A 59 5.86 10.79 5.29
C LEU A 59 4.62 10.67 4.41
N GLY A 60 4.44 9.53 3.72
CA GLY A 60 3.27 9.28 2.89
C GLY A 60 1.96 9.27 3.68
N LEU A 61 1.95 8.66 4.87
CA LEU A 61 0.81 8.70 5.79
C LEU A 61 0.57 10.10 6.36
N GLY A 62 1.63 10.90 6.55
CA GLY A 62 1.55 12.29 6.98
C GLY A 62 0.87 13.16 5.94
N ILE A 63 1.25 13.04 4.67
CA ILE A 63 0.64 13.75 3.54
C ILE A 63 -0.86 13.42 3.44
N LEU A 64 -1.21 12.13 3.51
CA LEU A 64 -2.61 11.69 3.45
C LEU A 64 -3.44 12.26 4.60
N ARG A 65 -2.89 12.27 5.83
CA ARG A 65 -3.55 12.84 7.01
C ARG A 65 -3.77 14.34 6.87
N ARG A 66 -2.75 15.09 6.45
CA ARG A 66 -2.86 16.55 6.29
C ARG A 66 -3.88 16.95 5.22
N ALA A 67 -3.97 16.19 4.14
CA ALA A 67 -4.91 16.47 3.05
C ALA A 67 -6.32 15.90 3.30
N ASP A 68 -6.56 15.22 4.42
CA ASP A 68 -7.78 14.45 4.68
C ASP A 68 -8.12 13.52 3.48
N ALA A 69 -7.09 12.89 2.92
CA ALA A 69 -7.21 12.03 1.77
C ALA A 69 -7.41 10.58 2.21
N LYS A 70 -8.28 9.86 1.50
CA LYS A 70 -8.54 8.44 1.78
C LYS A 70 -7.26 7.62 1.60
N LYS A 71 -6.89 6.88 2.64
CA LYS A 71 -5.74 5.97 2.62
C LYS A 71 -5.85 4.94 1.47
N PRO A 72 -4.88 4.90 0.54
CA PRO A 72 -4.85 3.92 -0.56
C PRO A 72 -4.78 2.47 -0.07
N MET A 73 -5.09 1.52 -0.95
CA MET A 73 -5.15 0.10 -0.59
C MET A 73 -3.77 -0.47 -0.26
N GLU A 74 -2.76 0.02 -0.96
CA GLU A 74 -1.33 -0.22 -0.80
C GLU A 74 -0.92 0.03 0.65
N TYR A 75 -1.29 1.19 1.20
CA TYR A 75 -1.03 1.50 2.59
C TYR A 75 -1.95 0.74 3.57
N LYS A 76 -3.17 0.36 3.18
CA LYS A 76 -4.10 -0.35 4.07
C LYS A 76 -3.69 -1.79 4.31
N ARG A 77 -3.22 -2.48 3.27
CA ARG A 77 -2.92 -3.92 3.29
C ARG A 77 -1.46 -4.26 3.05
N GLY A 78 -0.66 -3.30 2.60
CA GLY A 78 0.74 -3.49 2.19
C GLY A 78 1.76 -2.98 3.20
N ILE A 79 1.35 -2.44 4.36
CA ILE A 79 2.28 -2.09 5.45
C ILE A 79 1.92 -2.83 6.73
N CYS A 80 2.91 -3.08 7.58
CA CYS A 80 2.66 -3.55 8.93
C CYS A 80 2.01 -2.43 9.75
N PRO A 81 0.87 -2.67 10.43
CA PRO A 81 0.26 -1.65 11.28
C PRO A 81 1.12 -1.29 12.50
N ASN A 82 1.97 -2.21 12.97
CA ASN A 82 2.90 -2.00 14.09
C ASN A 82 4.16 -1.26 13.63
N CYS A 83 5.09 -1.95 12.96
CA CYS A 83 6.42 -1.42 12.62
C CYS A 83 6.48 -0.54 11.36
N LYS A 84 5.34 -0.27 10.71
CA LYS A 84 5.19 0.54 9.48
C LYS A 84 5.99 0.10 8.25
N LEU A 85 6.67 -1.04 8.30
CA LEU A 85 7.42 -1.56 7.17
C LEU A 85 6.47 -2.08 6.06
N PRO A 86 6.80 -1.86 4.78
CA PRO A 86 6.15 -2.55 3.67
C PRO A 86 6.20 -4.09 3.84
N LEU A 87 5.06 -4.73 3.63
CA LEU A 87 4.87 -6.17 3.69
C LEU A 87 5.04 -6.77 2.29
N ILE A 88 6.25 -7.25 2.02
CA ILE A 88 6.63 -7.91 0.78
C ILE A 88 6.64 -9.43 1.05
N PRO A 89 5.75 -10.20 0.39
CA PRO A 89 5.74 -11.66 0.52
C PRO A 89 7.12 -12.24 0.18
N GLY A 90 7.64 -13.12 1.04
CA GLY A 90 8.94 -13.76 0.86
C GLY A 90 10.13 -12.98 1.43
N LEU A 91 9.99 -11.67 1.69
CA LEU A 91 11.06 -10.84 2.25
C LEU A 91 10.74 -10.37 3.68
N THR A 92 9.66 -9.60 3.85
CA THR A 92 9.27 -9.03 5.15
C THR A 92 7.95 -9.59 5.67
N ALA A 93 7.21 -10.34 4.84
CA ALA A 93 5.91 -10.88 5.18
C ALA A 93 5.79 -12.36 4.81
N ARG A 94 5.14 -13.12 5.70
CA ARG A 94 4.63 -14.47 5.42
C ARG A 94 3.12 -14.38 5.25
N VAL A 95 2.63 -14.77 4.08
CA VAL A 95 1.19 -14.79 3.77
C VAL A 95 0.72 -16.23 3.79
N ARG A 96 -0.33 -16.51 4.56
CA ARG A 96 -1.00 -17.81 4.62
C ARG A 96 -2.48 -17.62 4.29
N ILE A 97 -3.00 -18.47 3.43
CA ILE A 97 -4.41 -18.48 3.07
C ILE A 97 -5.03 -19.71 3.72
N ARG A 98 -6.05 -19.50 4.55
CA ARG A 98 -6.83 -20.57 5.17
C ARG A 98 -8.26 -20.47 4.67
N ARG A 99 -8.81 -21.57 4.17
CA ARG A 99 -10.18 -21.63 3.70
C ARG A 99 -11.03 -22.36 4.74
N ASN A 100 -12.07 -21.69 5.22
CA ASN A 100 -13.13 -22.28 6.03
C ASN A 100 -14.40 -22.43 5.19
N ARG A 101 -15.41 -23.16 5.68
CA ARG A 101 -16.70 -23.33 4.98
C ARG A 101 -17.39 -22.00 4.63
N LYS A 102 -17.25 -20.98 5.49
CA LYS A 102 -17.95 -19.68 5.38
C LYS A 102 -17.13 -18.58 4.71
N GLU A 103 -15.79 -18.61 4.83
CA GLU A 103 -14.92 -17.53 4.35
C GLU A 103 -13.48 -17.99 4.12
N VAL A 104 -12.74 -17.22 3.32
CA VAL A 104 -11.30 -17.37 3.13
C VAL A 104 -10.59 -16.36 4.02
N ILE A 105 -9.73 -16.80 4.92
CA ILE A 105 -8.96 -15.93 5.82
C ILE A 105 -7.54 -15.80 5.29
N ILE A 106 -7.15 -14.57 4.94
CA ILE A 106 -5.77 -14.24 4.58
C ILE A 106 -5.06 -13.76 5.83
N THR A 107 -4.05 -14.51 6.27
CA THR A 107 -3.20 -14.16 7.41
C THR A 107 -1.87 -13.64 6.88
N LYS A 108 -1.51 -12.40 7.25
CA LYS A 108 -0.22 -11.80 6.97
C LYS A 108 0.56 -11.67 8.27
N THR A 109 1.72 -12.30 8.35
CA THR A 109 2.64 -12.19 9.50
C THR A 109 3.83 -11.37 9.08
N CYS A 110 4.15 -10.32 9.84
CA CYS A 110 5.39 -9.58 9.65
C CYS A 110 6.56 -10.37 10.22
N LEU A 111 7.57 -10.63 9.40
CA LEU A 111 8.77 -11.37 9.82
C LEU A 111 9.74 -10.52 10.65
N ILE A 112 9.55 -9.19 10.68
CA ILE A 112 10.42 -8.26 11.40
C ILE A 112 9.95 -8.02 12.85
N CYS A 113 8.65 -7.82 13.06
CA CYS A 113 8.09 -7.53 14.41
C CYS A 113 7.13 -8.60 14.92
N GLY A 114 6.86 -9.67 14.16
CA GLY A 114 5.95 -10.74 14.54
C GLY A 114 4.45 -10.39 14.44
N TYR A 115 4.07 -9.14 14.16
CA TYR A 115 2.66 -8.74 14.14
C TYR A 115 1.86 -9.51 13.08
N VAL A 116 0.68 -10.03 13.47
CA VAL A 116 -0.19 -10.85 12.62
C VAL A 116 -1.47 -10.10 12.30
N VAL A 117 -1.72 -9.86 11.01
CA VAL A 117 -2.98 -9.31 10.50
C VAL A 117 -3.80 -10.43 9.88
N ARG A 118 -5.08 -10.53 10.22
CA ARG A 118 -6.03 -11.46 9.61
C ARG A 118 -7.10 -10.67 8.85
N ILE A 119 -7.28 -11.00 7.58
CA ILE A 119 -8.24 -10.35 6.70
C ILE A 119 -9.26 -11.42 6.26
N PRO A 120 -10.50 -11.39 6.76
CA PRO A 120 -11.55 -12.25 6.26
C PRO A 120 -12.01 -11.78 4.88
N CYS A 121 -11.92 -12.66 3.90
CA CYS A 121 -12.46 -12.51 2.56
C CYS A 121 -13.79 -13.28 2.51
N ARG A 122 -14.89 -12.55 2.75
CA ARG A 122 -16.24 -13.06 2.57
C ARG A 122 -16.54 -13.22 1.08
N ARG A 123 -17.14 -14.34 0.70
CA ARG A 123 -17.62 -14.56 -0.66
C ARG A 123 -18.81 -13.62 -0.89
N LYS A 124 -18.76 -12.77 -1.92
CA LYS A 124 -19.97 -12.04 -2.35
C LYS A 124 -21.02 -13.08 -2.73
N ARG A 125 -22.23 -12.99 -2.15
CA ARG A 125 -23.38 -13.76 -2.65
C ARG A 125 -23.65 -13.27 -4.08
N LYS A 126 -23.91 -14.22 -4.99
CA LYS A 126 -24.39 -13.90 -6.34
C LYS A 126 -25.75 -13.23 -6.24
#